data_AF-A0A537UM46-F1
#
_entry.id   AF-A0A537UM46-F1
#
_cell.length_a   1.000
_cell.length_b   1.000
_cell.length_c   1.000
_cell.angle_alpha   90.00
_cell.angle_beta   90.00
_cell.angle_gamma   90.00
#
_symmetry.space_group_name_H-M   'P 1'
#
loop_
_entity.id
_entity.type
_entity.pdbx_description
1 polymer ?
#
loop_
_entity_poly.entity_id
_entity_poly.type
_entity_poly.pdbx_seq_one_letter_code
_entity_poly.pdbx_strand_id
1 'polypeptide(L)'
;MLQSIAERGRALIDRTRDRRGVAEQRSANLAQLCEDLLSGRGEASGVALAREILSRYGELKTGPRIAFFEALASRFGPDRNRLSAAANAWLTAPSDAAASKVHRASEPRRLELFRRLNLAPGGTAALVRMREQLMDAMDHRDDLAVIDE
;
A
#
# COMPACT_ATOMS: atom_id res chain seq x y z
N MET A 1 10.44 -6.79 -45.55
CA MET A 1 11.17 -6.27 -44.37
C MET A 1 10.29 -5.45 -43.41
N LEU A 2 9.34 -4.63 -43.87
CA LEU A 2 8.47 -3.83 -42.99
C LEU A 2 7.47 -4.65 -42.15
N GLN A 3 6.93 -5.76 -42.69
CA GLN A 3 6.01 -6.64 -41.96
C GLN A 3 6.65 -7.30 -40.72
N SER A 4 7.93 -7.70 -40.79
CA SER A 4 8.61 -8.33 -39.65
C SER A 4 8.95 -7.35 -38.53
N ILE A 5 9.07 -6.05 -38.83
CA ILE A 5 9.25 -5.00 -37.82
C ILE A 5 7.94 -4.77 -37.08
N ALA A 6 6.82 -4.74 -37.80
CA ALA A 6 5.48 -4.60 -37.20
C ALA A 6 5.09 -5.80 -36.32
N GLU A 7 5.40 -7.03 -36.73
CA GLU A 7 5.16 -8.24 -35.93
C GLU A 7 6.02 -8.29 -34.66
N ARG A 8 7.32 -7.93 -34.76
CA ARG A 8 8.20 -7.83 -33.59
C ARG A 8 7.75 -6.72 -32.64
N GLY A 9 7.29 -5.58 -33.17
CA GLY A 9 6.72 -4.50 -32.36
C GLY A 9 5.49 -4.96 -31.59
N ARG A 10 4.59 -5.72 -32.24
CA ARG A 10 3.38 -6.27 -31.61
C ARG A 10 3.72 -7.30 -30.52
N ALA A 11 4.66 -8.21 -30.78
CA ALA A 11 5.13 -9.19 -29.80
C ALA A 11 5.80 -8.56 -28.57
N LEU A 12 6.53 -7.44 -28.75
CA LEU A 12 7.12 -6.69 -27.64
C LEU A 12 6.06 -5.99 -26.77
N ILE A 13 5.02 -5.42 -27.38
CA ILE A 13 3.89 -4.81 -26.66
C ILE A 13 3.15 -5.87 -25.85
N ASP A 14 2.86 -7.02 -26.44
CA ASP A 14 2.13 -8.10 -25.77
C ASP A 14 2.90 -8.63 -24.55
N ARG A 15 4.21 -8.85 -24.73
CA ARG A 15 5.09 -9.28 -23.64
C ARG A 15 5.21 -8.24 -22.52
N THR A 16 5.07 -6.96 -22.85
CA THR A 16 5.08 -5.87 -21.85
C THR A 16 3.76 -5.83 -21.08
N ARG A 17 2.62 -6.06 -21.75
CA ARG A 17 1.31 -6.19 -21.10
C ARG A 17 1.26 -7.40 -20.16
N ASP A 18 1.73 -8.57 -20.58
CA ASP A 18 1.74 -9.77 -19.73
C ASP A 18 2.56 -9.55 -18.46
N ARG A 19 3.77 -8.97 -18.59
CA ARG A 19 4.62 -8.64 -17.45
C ARG A 19 3.96 -7.65 -16.49
N ARG A 20 3.23 -6.68 -17.02
CA ARG A 20 2.47 -5.71 -16.22
C ARG A 20 1.32 -6.39 -15.47
N GLY A 21 0.56 -7.26 -16.13
CA GLY A 21 -0.52 -8.02 -15.49
C GLY A 21 -0.02 -8.91 -14.35
N VAL A 22 1.13 -9.60 -14.53
CA VAL A 22 1.75 -10.40 -13.46
C VAL A 22 2.20 -9.52 -12.29
N ALA A 23 2.74 -8.32 -12.56
CA ALA A 23 3.15 -7.38 -11.52
C ALA A 23 1.96 -6.85 -10.71
N GLU A 24 0.88 -6.47 -11.39
CA GLU A 24 -0.37 -6.02 -10.78
C GLU A 24 -0.97 -7.14 -9.90
N GLN A 25 -0.99 -8.39 -10.37
CA GLN A 25 -1.51 -9.52 -9.60
C GLN A 25 -0.70 -9.78 -8.32
N ARG A 26 0.64 -9.76 -8.38
CA ARG A 26 1.49 -9.95 -7.19
C ARG A 26 1.24 -8.86 -6.15
N SER A 27 1.06 -7.63 -6.61
CA SER A 27 0.82 -6.47 -5.76
C SER A 27 -0.59 -6.51 -5.15
N ALA A 28 -1.59 -6.90 -5.93
CA ALA A 28 -2.95 -7.11 -5.46
C ALA A 28 -3.02 -8.20 -4.39
N ASN A 29 -2.31 -9.32 -4.60
CA ASN A 29 -2.21 -10.40 -3.61
C ASN A 29 -1.54 -9.90 -2.31
N LEU A 30 -0.47 -9.09 -2.39
CA LEU A 30 0.19 -8.53 -1.22
C LEU A 30 -0.69 -7.51 -0.48
N ALA A 31 -1.39 -6.65 -1.20
CA ALA A 31 -2.35 -5.71 -0.62
C ALA A 31 -3.51 -6.44 0.07
N GLN A 32 -3.95 -7.59 -0.46
CA GLN A 32 -4.95 -8.41 0.22
C GLN A 32 -4.44 -8.97 1.55
N LEU A 33 -3.20 -9.47 1.62
CA LEU A 33 -2.62 -9.90 2.90
C LEU A 33 -2.55 -8.76 3.93
N CYS A 34 -2.31 -7.52 3.47
CA CYS A 34 -2.34 -6.34 4.33
C CYS A 34 -3.75 -6.05 4.87
N GLU A 35 -4.80 -6.26 4.05
CA GLU A 35 -6.20 -6.19 4.49
C GLU A 35 -6.51 -7.27 5.54
N ASP A 36 -6.05 -8.49 5.31
CA ASP A 36 -6.24 -9.61 6.23
C ASP A 36 -5.56 -9.30 7.59
N LEU A 37 -4.34 -8.76 7.55
CA LEU A 37 -3.59 -8.33 8.74
C LEU A 37 -4.32 -7.23 9.52
N LEU A 38 -4.90 -6.24 8.84
CA LEU A 38 -5.68 -5.18 9.48
C LEU A 38 -7.01 -5.68 10.06
N SER A 39 -7.66 -6.61 9.37
CA SER A 39 -8.92 -7.19 9.83
C SER A 39 -8.76 -8.11 11.04
N GLY A 40 -7.55 -8.63 11.29
CA GLY A 40 -7.30 -9.62 12.34
C GLY A 40 -7.95 -10.97 12.04
N ARG A 41 -8.35 -11.22 10.79
CA ARG A 41 -9.09 -12.40 10.37
C ARG A 41 -8.08 -13.46 9.89
N GLY A 42 -7.95 -14.57 10.63
CA GLY A 42 -7.14 -15.72 10.24
C GLY A 42 -6.51 -16.42 11.44
N GLU A 43 -6.47 -17.75 11.42
CA GLU A 43 -5.93 -18.63 12.48
C GLU A 43 -4.40 -18.54 12.64
N ALA A 44 -3.73 -17.73 11.81
CA ALA A 44 -2.31 -17.40 11.93
C ALA A 44 -2.12 -16.22 12.91
N SER A 45 -1.17 -16.34 13.83
CA SER A 45 -0.75 -15.20 14.67
C SER A 45 -0.45 -13.99 13.77
N GLY A 46 -0.96 -12.80 14.11
CA GLY A 46 -0.73 -11.59 13.32
C GLY A 46 0.75 -11.29 13.07
N VAL A 47 1.64 -11.77 13.95
CA VAL A 47 3.10 -11.72 13.79
C VAL A 47 3.60 -12.60 12.63
N ALA A 48 3.02 -13.79 12.45
CA ALA A 48 3.37 -14.68 11.34
C ALA A 48 2.93 -14.10 9.99
N LEU A 49 1.72 -13.55 9.93
CA LEU A 49 1.21 -12.87 8.72
C LEU A 49 2.04 -11.62 8.39
N ALA A 50 2.40 -10.82 9.40
CA ALA A 50 3.29 -9.67 9.22
C ALA A 50 4.66 -10.10 8.65
N ARG A 51 5.25 -11.18 9.17
CA ARG A 51 6.51 -11.73 8.64
C ARG A 51 6.37 -12.18 7.19
N GLU A 52 5.26 -12.85 6.85
CA GLU A 52 4.98 -13.28 5.48
C GLU A 52 4.86 -12.09 4.52
N ILE A 53 4.12 -11.05 4.90
CA ILE A 53 3.97 -9.83 4.10
C ILE A 53 5.34 -9.19 3.82
N LEU A 54 6.16 -9.02 4.87
CA LEU A 54 7.49 -8.43 4.71
C LEU A 54 8.42 -9.30 3.84
N SER A 55 8.33 -10.63 3.96
CA SER A 55 9.08 -11.55 3.10
C SER A 55 8.68 -11.39 1.63
N ARG A 56 7.38 -11.42 1.34
CA ARG A 56 6.84 -11.27 -0.02
C ARG A 56 7.15 -9.90 -0.61
N TYR A 57 7.08 -8.85 0.20
CA TYR A 57 7.49 -7.51 -0.20
C TYR A 57 8.97 -7.46 -0.61
N GLY A 58 9.85 -8.12 0.16
CA GLY A 58 11.30 -8.17 -0.13
C GLY A 58 11.65 -8.80 -1.49
N GLU A 59 10.77 -9.64 -2.03
CA GLU A 59 10.94 -10.27 -3.34
C GLU A 59 10.48 -9.38 -4.52
N LEU A 60 9.74 -8.29 -4.23
CA LEU A 60 9.22 -7.40 -5.26
C LEU A 60 10.34 -6.61 -5.96
N LYS A 61 10.24 -6.57 -7.28
CA LYS A 61 11.04 -5.70 -8.16
C LYS A 61 10.30 -4.37 -8.38
N THR A 62 10.96 -3.42 -9.04
CA THR A 62 10.49 -2.03 -9.19
C THR A 62 9.02 -1.89 -9.60
N GLY A 63 8.58 -2.55 -10.67
CA GLY A 63 7.19 -2.47 -11.15
C GLY A 63 6.15 -2.90 -10.11
N PRO A 64 6.17 -4.18 -9.64
CA PRO A 64 5.29 -4.62 -8.56
C PRO A 64 5.40 -3.79 -7.27
N ARG A 65 6.60 -3.29 -6.95
CA ARG A 65 6.79 -2.44 -5.76
C ARG A 65 6.06 -1.11 -5.89
N ILE A 66 6.15 -0.45 -7.06
CA ILE A 66 5.39 0.78 -7.35
C ILE A 66 3.90 0.51 -7.24
N ALA A 67 3.40 -0.59 -7.84
CA ALA A 67 1.98 -0.96 -7.74
C ALA A 67 1.54 -1.23 -6.29
N PHE A 68 2.42 -1.76 -5.44
CA PHE A 68 2.14 -1.90 -4.01
C PHE A 68 2.08 -0.53 -3.29
N PHE A 69 2.97 0.41 -3.61
CA PHE A 69 2.88 1.78 -3.08
C PHE A 69 1.60 2.49 -3.53
N GLU A 70 1.21 2.35 -4.81
CA GLU A 70 -0.07 2.86 -5.31
C GLU A 70 -1.26 2.26 -4.53
N ALA A 71 -1.20 0.98 -4.19
CA ALA A 71 -2.20 0.35 -3.35
C ALA A 71 -2.22 0.95 -1.93
N LEU A 72 -1.06 1.20 -1.31
CA LEU A 72 -0.96 1.88 0.00
C LEU A 72 -1.58 3.27 -0.03
N ALA A 73 -1.28 4.08 -1.05
CA ALA A 73 -1.82 5.43 -1.22
C ALA A 73 -3.34 5.42 -1.43
N SER A 74 -3.85 4.51 -2.27
CA SER A 74 -5.26 4.51 -2.69
C SER A 74 -6.19 3.76 -1.74
N ARG A 75 -5.76 2.64 -1.15
CA ARG A 75 -6.64 1.73 -0.37
C ARG A 75 -6.44 1.83 1.14
N PHE A 76 -5.26 2.28 1.58
CA PHE A 76 -4.89 2.35 3.01
C PHE A 76 -4.80 3.79 3.52
N GLY A 77 -5.52 4.72 2.87
CA GLY A 77 -5.78 6.07 3.38
C GLY A 77 -6.79 6.10 4.53
N PRO A 78 -7.23 7.31 4.93
CA PRO A 78 -8.30 7.47 5.92
C PRO A 78 -9.62 6.93 5.37
N ASP A 79 -10.48 6.42 6.26
CA ASP A 79 -11.87 6.09 5.88
C ASP A 79 -12.63 7.40 5.63
N ARG A 80 -12.85 7.72 4.35
CA ARG A 80 -13.48 8.96 3.91
C ARG A 80 -14.88 9.14 4.49
N ASN A 81 -15.66 8.07 4.64
CA ASN A 81 -17.00 8.14 5.19
C ASN A 81 -16.95 8.46 6.69
N ARG A 82 -16.07 7.76 7.40
CA ARG A 82 -15.88 7.96 8.84
C ARG A 82 -15.29 9.35 9.16
N LEU A 83 -14.37 9.82 8.35
CA LEU A 83 -13.80 11.17 8.44
C LEU A 83 -14.85 12.24 8.17
N SER A 84 -15.63 12.09 7.09
CA SER A 84 -16.69 13.05 6.74
C SER A 84 -17.75 13.12 7.84
N ALA A 85 -18.17 11.98 8.40
CA ALA A 85 -19.11 11.95 9.52
C ALA A 85 -18.55 12.63 10.78
N ALA A 86 -17.28 12.39 11.10
CA ALA A 86 -16.62 13.04 12.24
C ALA A 86 -16.49 14.57 12.04
N ALA A 87 -16.13 15.00 10.84
CA ALA A 87 -16.03 16.42 10.48
C ALA A 87 -17.39 17.12 10.58
N ASN A 88 -18.45 16.53 10.04
CA ASN A 88 -19.81 17.08 10.14
C ASN A 88 -20.29 17.19 11.59
N ALA A 89 -20.01 16.19 12.42
CA ALA A 89 -20.35 16.23 13.83
C ALA A 89 -19.62 17.36 14.56
N TRP A 90 -18.34 17.59 14.25
CA TRP A 90 -17.57 18.70 14.81
C TRP A 90 -18.08 20.07 14.34
N LEU A 91 -18.38 20.24 13.05
CA LEU A 91 -18.92 21.49 12.51
C LEU A 91 -20.30 21.84 13.09
N THR A 92 -21.11 20.82 13.39
CA THR A 92 -22.47 21.02 13.94
C THR A 92 -22.45 21.33 15.43
N ALA A 93 -21.59 20.64 16.20
CA ALA A 93 -21.48 20.81 17.65
C ALA A 93 -20.00 20.68 18.10
N PRO A 94 -19.21 21.76 17.97
CA PRO A 94 -17.80 21.75 18.33
C PRO A 94 -17.60 21.40 19.81
N SER A 95 -16.72 20.43 20.05
CA SER A 95 -16.29 20.00 21.39
C SER A 95 -14.98 19.25 21.29
N ASP A 96 -14.24 19.14 22.41
CA ASP A 96 -13.00 18.36 22.48
C ASP A 96 -13.24 16.89 22.10
N ALA A 97 -14.39 16.34 22.51
CA ALA A 97 -14.79 14.99 22.13
C ALA A 97 -15.00 14.84 20.62
N ALA A 98 -15.60 15.84 19.95
CA ALA A 98 -15.76 15.85 18.50
C ALA A 98 -14.43 16.05 17.77
N ALA A 99 -13.57 16.95 18.24
CA ALA A 99 -12.22 17.15 17.69
C ALA A 99 -11.38 15.85 17.80
N SER A 100 -11.46 15.15 18.93
CA SER A 100 -10.81 13.86 19.14
C SER A 100 -11.32 12.77 18.17
N LYS A 101 -12.60 12.79 17.79
CA LYS A 101 -13.15 11.89 16.78
C LYS A 101 -12.62 12.21 15.38
N VAL A 102 -12.49 13.50 15.03
CA VAL A 102 -11.89 13.93 13.76
C VAL A 102 -10.45 13.45 13.68
N HIS A 103 -9.64 13.71 14.72
CA HIS A 103 -8.25 13.27 14.78
C HIS A 103 -8.09 11.75 14.54
N ARG A 104 -8.87 10.93 15.26
CA ARG A 104 -8.84 9.47 15.05
C ARG A 104 -9.32 9.04 13.67
N ALA A 105 -10.29 9.74 13.08
CA ALA A 105 -10.84 9.40 11.78
C ALA A 105 -9.95 9.88 10.61
N SER A 106 -9.13 10.91 10.84
CA SER A 106 -8.15 11.39 9.85
C SER A 106 -6.91 10.50 9.76
N GLU A 107 -6.68 9.65 10.76
CA GLU A 107 -5.53 8.75 10.75
C GLU A 107 -5.66 7.71 9.62
N PRO A 108 -4.71 7.63 8.69
CA PRO A 108 -4.79 6.68 7.58
C PRO A 108 -4.52 5.26 8.06
N ARG A 109 -5.22 4.29 7.45
CA ARG A 109 -5.12 2.85 7.81
C ARG A 109 -3.69 2.30 7.70
N ARG A 110 -2.86 2.87 6.83
CA ARG A 110 -1.45 2.49 6.64
C ARG A 110 -0.60 2.66 7.90
N LEU A 111 -0.92 3.59 8.81
CA LEU A 111 -0.17 3.74 10.06
C LEU A 111 -0.35 2.52 10.97
N GLU A 112 -1.58 2.04 11.12
CA GLU A 112 -1.85 0.81 11.85
C GLU A 112 -1.25 -0.42 11.15
N LEU A 113 -1.26 -0.45 9.81
CA LEU A 113 -0.60 -1.51 9.05
C LEU A 113 0.90 -1.55 9.37
N PHE A 114 1.60 -0.41 9.30
CA PHE A 114 3.02 -0.34 9.63
C PHE A 114 3.31 -0.74 11.08
N ARG A 115 2.47 -0.33 12.04
CA ARG A 115 2.58 -0.78 13.44
C ARG A 115 2.51 -2.30 13.55
N ARG A 116 1.56 -2.94 12.87
CA ARG A 116 1.42 -4.40 12.87
C ARG A 116 2.56 -5.12 12.16
N LEU A 117 3.02 -4.58 11.04
CA LEU A 117 4.19 -5.11 10.33
C LEU A 117 5.45 -5.05 11.22
N ASN A 118 5.59 -4.00 12.02
CA ASN A 118 6.72 -3.83 12.92
C ASN A 118 6.75 -4.85 14.08
N LEU A 119 5.65 -5.57 14.35
CA LEU A 119 5.63 -6.64 15.35
C LEU A 119 6.37 -7.91 14.90
N ALA A 120 6.61 -8.07 13.59
CA ALA A 120 7.38 -9.20 13.08
C ALA A 120 8.86 -9.09 13.47
N PRO A 121 9.56 -10.23 13.71
CA PRO A 121 11.02 -10.22 13.88
C PRO A 121 11.72 -9.56 12.68
N GLY A 122 12.55 -8.56 12.95
CA GLY A 122 13.21 -7.75 11.91
C GLY A 122 12.31 -6.72 11.21
N GLY A 123 11.09 -6.50 11.72
CA GLY A 123 10.09 -5.60 11.14
C GLY A 123 10.58 -4.17 10.95
N THR A 124 11.26 -3.60 11.95
CA THR A 124 11.82 -2.24 11.84
C THR A 124 12.80 -2.10 10.69
N ALA A 125 13.75 -3.02 10.58
CA ALA A 125 14.73 -2.99 9.48
C ALA A 125 14.07 -3.19 8.11
N ALA A 126 13.00 -3.99 8.04
CA ALA A 126 12.25 -4.17 6.80
C ALA A 126 11.45 -2.91 6.42
N LEU A 127 10.83 -2.22 7.38
CA LEU A 127 10.10 -0.97 7.15
C LEU A 127 11.04 0.18 6.76
N VAL A 128 12.23 0.27 7.38
CA VAL A 128 13.25 1.25 6.98
C VAL A 128 13.66 1.03 5.51
N ARG A 129 13.94 -0.22 5.11
CA ARG A 129 14.24 -0.54 3.71
C ARG A 129 13.06 -0.28 2.77
N MET A 130 11.83 -0.53 3.21
CA MET A 130 10.63 -0.21 2.43
C MET A 130 10.53 1.31 2.20
N ARG A 131 10.81 2.11 3.23
CA ARG A 131 10.82 3.58 3.14
C ARG A 131 11.92 4.09 2.22
N GLU A 132 13.14 3.54 2.29
CA GLU A 132 14.21 3.86 1.33
C GLU A 132 13.75 3.66 -0.12
N GLN A 133 13.11 2.52 -0.40
CA GLN A 133 12.61 2.21 -1.73
C GLN A 133 11.40 3.07 -2.15
N LEU A 134 10.63 3.58 -1.20
CA LEU A 134 9.57 4.56 -1.45
C LEU A 134 10.19 5.92 -1.84
N MET A 135 11.21 6.37 -1.11
CA MET A 135 11.92 7.61 -1.42
C MET A 135 12.53 7.55 -2.83
N ASP A 136 13.18 6.44 -3.21
CA ASP A 136 13.69 6.23 -4.57
C ASP A 136 12.57 6.32 -5.65
N ALA A 137 11.36 5.85 -5.32
CA ALA A 137 10.23 5.92 -6.23
C ALA A 137 9.68 7.34 -6.36
N MET A 138 9.69 8.12 -5.28
CA MET A 138 9.19 9.49 -5.21
C MET A 138 9.95 10.45 -6.13
N ASP A 139 11.20 10.16 -6.48
CA ASP A 139 11.97 10.92 -7.49
C ASP A 139 11.22 11.07 -8.84
N HIS A 140 10.33 10.12 -9.15
CA HIS A 140 9.56 10.09 -10.39
C HIS A 140 8.04 9.98 -10.17
N ARG A 141 7.60 9.91 -8.90
CA ARG A 141 6.22 9.64 -8.48
C ARG A 141 5.90 10.41 -7.20
N ASP A 142 5.80 11.73 -7.33
CA ASP A 142 5.45 12.67 -6.26
C ASP A 142 4.09 12.34 -5.62
N ASP A 143 3.17 11.75 -6.37
CA ASP A 143 1.88 11.25 -5.89
C ASP A 143 1.98 10.21 -4.76
N LEU A 144 3.15 9.57 -4.59
CA LEU A 144 3.41 8.60 -3.51
C LEU A 144 3.89 9.25 -2.20
N ALA A 145 4.18 10.56 -2.19
CA ALA A 145 4.67 11.27 -1.02
C ALA A 145 3.73 11.16 0.20
N VAL A 146 2.42 11.05 -0.05
CA VAL A 146 1.40 10.85 1.00
C VAL A 146 1.63 9.60 1.86
N ILE A 147 2.43 8.63 1.38
CA ILE A 147 2.77 7.41 2.14
C ILE A 147 3.87 7.69 3.17
N ASP A 148 4.75 8.67 2.91
CA ASP A 148 5.90 9.04 3.77
C ASP A 148 5.56 10.03 4.89
N GLU A 149 4.39 10.70 4.77
CA GLU A 149 3.84 11.64 5.76
C GLU A 149 3.28 11.00 7.06
#